data_AF-A0AA38FHB2-F1
#
_entry.id   AF-A0AA38FHB2-F1
#
_cell.length_a   1.000
_cell.length_b   1.000
_cell.length_c   1.000
_cell.angle_alpha   90.00
_cell.angle_beta   90.00
_cell.angle_gamma   90.00
#
_symmetry.space_group_name_H-M   'P 1'
#
loop_
_entity.id
_entity.type
_entity.pdbx_description
1 polymer ?
#
loop_
_entity_poly.entity_id
_entity_poly.type
_entity_poly.pdbx_seq_one_letter_code
_entity_poly.pdbx_strand_id
1 'polypeptide(L)'
;LGNTKYLRIFKHRPFPKKRVVLVKKSWNVMKKNAAELGLTFFLRIFEIAPSAKRLFSFLQDSDIPLEKNTKLKVHALTVFTMTCESAVQLGESGSITVPESTLKNLGTVHYTSGVVDEHYD
;
A
#
# COMPACT_ATOMS: atom_id res chain seq x y z
N LEU A 1 -12.43 -23.51 30.17
CA LEU A 1 -13.23 -22.27 30.03
C LEU A 1 -12.26 -21.09 29.96
N GLY A 2 -11.67 -20.85 28.78
CA GLY A 2 -10.60 -19.86 28.58
C GLY A 2 -11.08 -18.73 27.67
N ASN A 3 -11.39 -17.59 28.29
CA ASN A 3 -11.51 -16.23 27.75
C ASN A 3 -11.64 -16.05 26.22
N THR A 4 -12.88 -16.00 25.74
CA THR A 4 -13.31 -15.47 24.43
C THR A 4 -13.17 -13.95 24.28
N LYS A 5 -12.40 -13.27 25.15
CA LYS A 5 -12.38 -11.80 25.24
C LYS A 5 -11.42 -11.10 24.28
N TYR A 6 -10.52 -11.84 23.60
CA TYR A 6 -9.54 -11.28 22.66
C TYR A 6 -9.89 -11.42 21.17
N LEU A 7 -11.00 -12.09 20.82
CA LEU A 7 -11.45 -12.23 19.42
C LEU A 7 -12.35 -11.07 18.95
N ARG A 8 -12.19 -9.88 19.54
CA ARG A 8 -13.01 -8.68 19.26
C ARG A 8 -12.22 -7.57 18.56
N ILE A 9 -11.37 -7.93 17.60
CA ILE A 9 -10.66 -7.02 16.68
C ILE A 9 -10.59 -7.82 15.38
N PHE A 10 -11.56 -7.84 14.48
CA PHE A 10 -12.10 -6.77 13.66
C PHE A 10 -13.56 -7.10 13.38
N LYS A 11 -14.50 -6.23 13.75
CA LYS A 11 -15.84 -6.29 13.16
C LYS A 11 -15.68 -5.81 11.72
N HIS A 12 -15.30 -6.70 10.81
CA HIS A 12 -15.16 -6.37 9.39
C HIS A 12 -16.54 -5.90 8.91
N ARG A 13 -16.71 -4.58 8.76
CA ARG A 13 -17.91 -4.06 8.09
C ARG A 13 -17.81 -4.57 6.65
N PRO A 14 -18.76 -5.37 6.17
CA PRO A 14 -18.73 -5.86 4.80
C PRO A 14 -18.60 -4.66 3.87
N PHE A 15 -17.70 -4.77 2.89
CA PHE A 15 -17.55 -3.73 1.88
C PHE A 15 -18.90 -3.59 1.16
N PRO A 16 -19.60 -2.44 1.26
CA PRO A 16 -20.92 -2.31 0.65
C PRO A 16 -20.81 -2.55 -0.86
N LYS A 17 -21.74 -3.33 -1.43
CA LYS A 17 -21.72 -3.72 -2.86
C LYS A 17 -21.47 -2.52 -3.79
N LYS A 18 -22.10 -1.37 -3.51
CA LYS A 18 -21.90 -0.12 -4.28
C LYS A 18 -20.44 0.36 -4.26
N ARG A 19 -19.74 0.25 -3.12
CA ARG A 19 -18.32 0.62 -3.01
C ARG A 19 -17.41 -0.38 -3.74
N VAL A 20 -17.72 -1.67 -3.70
CA VAL A 20 -16.95 -2.70 -4.44
C VAL A 20 -16.95 -2.39 -5.93
N VAL A 21 -18.13 -2.07 -6.49
CA VAL A 21 -18.27 -1.70 -7.91
C VAL A 21 -17.44 -0.46 -8.26
N LEU A 22 -17.44 0.56 -7.40
CA LEU A 22 -16.66 1.78 -7.62
C LEU A 22 -15.14 1.49 -7.59
N VAL A 23 -14.66 0.79 -6.57
CA VAL A 23 -13.23 0.41 -6.43
C VAL A 23 -12.78 -0.36 -7.68
N LYS A 24 -13.55 -1.36 -8.11
CA LYS A 24 -13.24 -2.16 -9.30
C LYS A 24 -13.24 -1.31 -10.59
N LYS A 25 -14.23 -0.43 -10.77
CA LYS A 25 -14.29 0.46 -11.94
C LYS A 25 -13.10 1.42 -11.98
N SER A 26 -12.76 2.04 -10.86
CA SER A 26 -11.61 2.94 -10.74
C SER A 26 -10.31 2.21 -11.03
N TRP A 27 -10.10 1.02 -10.44
CA TRP A 27 -8.90 0.23 -10.70
C TRP A 27 -8.77 -0.17 -12.18
N ASN A 28 -9.87 -0.55 -12.84
CA ASN A 28 -9.84 -0.90 -14.27
C ASN A 28 -9.41 0.26 -15.19
N VAL A 29 -9.63 1.50 -14.77
CA VAL A 29 -9.13 2.69 -15.47
C VAL A 29 -7.66 2.91 -15.13
N MET A 30 -7.32 2.97 -13.84
CA MET A 30 -5.99 3.31 -13.35
C MET A 30 -4.90 2.28 -13.69
N LYS A 31 -5.25 0.99 -13.79
CA LYS A 31 -4.26 -0.06 -14.05
C LYS A 31 -3.53 0.09 -15.39
N LYS A 32 -4.13 0.81 -16.35
CA LYS A 32 -3.54 1.09 -17.67
C LYS A 32 -2.29 1.97 -17.60
N ASN A 33 -2.18 2.78 -16.54
CA ASN A 33 -1.07 3.70 -16.29
C ASN A 33 -0.58 3.62 -14.83
N ALA A 34 -0.67 2.43 -14.21
CA ALA A 34 -0.35 2.23 -12.80
C ALA A 34 1.08 2.66 -12.43
N ALA A 35 2.05 2.50 -13.33
CA ALA A 35 3.43 2.90 -13.07
C ALA A 35 3.56 4.43 -12.89
N GLU A 36 2.89 5.20 -13.75
CA GLU A 36 2.91 6.67 -13.70
C GLU A 36 2.08 7.19 -12.51
N LEU A 37 0.90 6.61 -12.28
CA LEU A 37 0.05 6.97 -11.15
C LEU A 37 0.71 6.63 -9.81
N GLY A 38 1.34 5.47 -9.71
CA GLY A 38 2.09 5.06 -8.53
C GLY A 38 3.24 6.04 -8.24
N LEU A 39 4.02 6.42 -9.26
CA LEU A 39 5.08 7.40 -9.09
C LEU A 39 4.51 8.75 -8.66
N THR A 40 3.48 9.25 -9.34
CA THR A 40 2.79 10.51 -8.99
C THR A 40 2.28 10.49 -7.54
N PHE A 41 1.75 9.36 -7.08
CA PHE A 41 1.30 9.17 -5.70
C PHE A 41 2.44 9.36 -4.70
N PHE A 42 3.61 8.74 -4.93
CA PHE A 42 4.76 8.91 -4.04
C PHE A 42 5.38 10.31 -4.10
N LEU A 43 5.42 10.94 -5.27
CA LEU A 43 5.86 12.34 -5.38
C LEU A 43 4.95 13.25 -4.54
N ARG A 44 3.63 13.01 -4.56
CA ARG A 44 2.67 13.76 -3.74
C ARG A 44 2.87 13.50 -2.24
N ILE A 45 3.18 12.26 -1.82
CA ILE A 45 3.56 11.96 -0.44
C ILE A 45 4.77 12.78 -0.02
N PHE A 46 5.83 12.83 -0.84
CA PHE A 46 7.03 13.58 -0.51
C PHE A 46 6.85 15.10 -0.54
N GLU A 47 5.86 15.60 -1.29
CA GLU A 47 5.46 16.99 -1.25
C GLU A 47 4.75 17.35 0.07
N ILE A 48 3.83 16.50 0.53
CA ILE A 48 3.06 16.70 1.77
C ILE A 48 3.94 16.44 3.01
N ALA A 49 4.74 15.38 2.97
CA ALA A 49 5.59 14.93 4.06
C ALA A 49 7.04 14.69 3.57
N PRO A 50 7.85 15.75 3.41
CA PRO A 50 9.22 15.63 2.91
C PRO A 50 10.12 14.72 3.77
N SER A 51 9.81 14.60 5.07
CA SER A 51 10.52 13.71 6.00
C SER A 51 10.41 12.23 5.62
N ALA A 52 9.34 11.81 4.96
CA ALA A 52 9.12 10.42 4.56
C ALA A 52 10.21 9.90 3.61
N LYS A 53 10.89 10.78 2.86
CA LYS A 53 12.05 10.41 2.02
C LYS A 53 13.14 9.69 2.81
N ARG A 54 13.30 10.00 4.10
CA ARG A 54 14.33 9.39 4.96
C ARG A 54 14.11 7.89 5.21
N LEU A 55 12.87 7.42 5.09
CA LEU A 55 12.52 5.99 5.21
C LEU A 55 13.06 5.16 4.03
N PHE A 56 13.41 5.82 2.91
CA PHE A 56 13.94 5.17 1.72
C PHE A 56 15.45 5.33 1.69
N SER A 57 16.17 4.31 2.18
CA SER A 57 17.64 4.33 2.21
C SER A 57 18.29 4.60 0.86
N PHE A 58 17.65 4.19 -0.24
CA PHE A 58 18.13 4.44 -1.60
C PHE A 58 17.88 5.86 -2.14
N LEU A 59 17.17 6.70 -1.38
CA LEU A 59 17.00 8.12 -1.66
C LEU A 59 17.95 8.98 -0.81
N GLN A 60 18.51 8.42 0.26
CA GLN A 60 19.50 9.13 1.08
C GLN A 60 20.73 9.41 0.23
N ASP A 61 21.16 10.67 0.23
CA ASP A 61 22.33 11.17 -0.50
C ASP A 61 22.33 10.88 -2.02
N SER A 62 21.16 10.66 -2.61
CA SER A 62 21.03 10.44 -4.04
C SER A 62 20.86 11.77 -4.79
N ASP A 63 21.74 12.03 -5.76
CA ASP A 63 21.59 13.14 -6.72
C ASP A 63 20.59 12.83 -7.85
N ILE A 64 20.03 11.63 -7.87
CA ILE A 64 19.08 11.22 -8.91
C ILE A 64 17.72 11.86 -8.59
N PRO A 65 17.13 12.63 -9.52
CA PRO A 65 15.77 13.14 -9.35
C PRO A 65 14.79 12.01 -9.05
N LEU A 66 13.82 12.25 -8.15
CA LEU A 66 12.87 11.24 -7.69
C LEU A 66 12.16 10.56 -8.87
N GLU A 67 11.78 11.33 -9.88
CA GLU A 67 11.09 10.90 -11.10
C GLU A 67 11.94 9.98 -11.98
N LYS A 68 13.27 9.95 -11.77
CA LYS A 68 14.22 9.12 -12.51
C LYS A 68 14.73 7.94 -11.69
N ASN A 69 14.49 7.92 -10.37
CA ASN A 69 14.98 6.85 -9.50
C ASN A 69 14.24 5.53 -9.77
N THR A 70 14.95 4.52 -10.28
CA THR A 70 14.37 3.23 -10.67
C THR A 70 13.86 2.43 -9.47
N LYS A 71 14.51 2.51 -8.31
CA LYS A 71 14.08 1.84 -7.08
C LYS A 71 12.77 2.43 -6.56
N LEU A 72 12.63 3.76 -6.60
CA LEU A 72 11.38 4.43 -6.26
C LEU A 72 10.25 3.99 -7.20
N LYS A 73 10.49 3.97 -8.52
CA LYS A 73 9.48 3.53 -9.51
C LYS A 73 8.96 2.11 -9.25
N VAL A 74 9.87 1.18 -8.93
CA VAL A 74 9.50 -0.21 -8.61
C VAL A 74 8.63 -0.25 -7.35
N HIS A 75 9.08 0.39 -6.26
CA HIS A 75 8.32 0.43 -5.02
C HIS A 75 6.93 1.06 -5.21
N ALA A 76 6.87 2.18 -5.92
CA ALA A 76 5.65 2.92 -6.20
C ALA A 76 4.63 2.07 -6.99
N LEU A 77 5.07 1.38 -8.03
CA LEU A 77 4.22 0.46 -8.79
C LEU A 77 3.71 -0.69 -7.93
N THR A 78 4.58 -1.30 -7.13
CA THR A 78 4.21 -2.41 -6.25
C THR A 78 3.15 -1.99 -5.23
N VAL A 79 3.37 -0.90 -4.50
CA VAL A 79 2.42 -0.41 -3.48
C VAL A 79 1.07 -0.04 -4.12
N PHE A 80 1.10 0.71 -5.23
CA PHE A 80 -0.13 1.15 -5.90
C PHE A 80 -0.96 -0.04 -6.40
N THR A 81 -0.31 -1.01 -7.03
CA THR A 81 -0.98 -2.21 -7.56
C THR A 81 -1.50 -3.10 -6.44
N MET A 82 -0.66 -3.44 -5.47
CA MET A 82 -1.05 -4.31 -4.36
C MET A 82 -2.20 -3.73 -3.54
N THR A 83 -2.22 -2.41 -3.31
CA THR A 83 -3.31 -1.74 -2.60
C THR A 83 -4.63 -1.83 -3.39
N CYS A 84 -4.60 -1.51 -4.69
CA CYS A 84 -5.81 -1.53 -5.51
C CYS A 84 -6.36 -2.96 -5.69
N GLU A 85 -5.49 -3.94 -5.92
CA GLU A 85 -5.88 -5.34 -6.05
C GLU A 85 -6.43 -5.91 -4.74
N SER A 86 -5.77 -5.60 -3.61
CA SER A 86 -6.26 -6.02 -2.28
C SER A 86 -7.62 -5.42 -1.98
N ALA A 87 -7.87 -4.15 -2.34
CA ALA A 87 -9.17 -3.52 -2.15
C ALA A 87 -10.27 -4.18 -3.00
N VAL A 88 -9.96 -4.58 -4.24
CA VAL A 88 -10.90 -5.34 -5.08
C VAL A 88 -11.17 -6.71 -4.47
N GLN A 89 -10.14 -7.46 -4.09
CA GLN A 89 -10.28 -8.79 -3.50
C GLN A 89 -11.08 -8.76 -2.19
N LEU A 90 -10.73 -7.86 -1.26
CA LEU A 90 -11.50 -7.66 -0.02
C LEU A 90 -12.96 -7.32 -0.30
N GLY A 91 -13.22 -6.53 -1.35
CA GLY A 91 -14.58 -6.19 -1.76
C GLY A 91 -15.37 -7.37 -2.33
N GLU A 92 -14.71 -8.26 -3.09
CA GLU A 92 -15.37 -9.35 -3.82
C GLU A 92 -15.45 -10.66 -3.01
N SER A 93 -14.37 -11.05 -2.34
CA SER A 93 -14.26 -12.31 -1.60
C SER A 93 -14.18 -12.15 -0.09
N GLY A 94 -13.99 -10.93 0.43
CA GLY A 94 -13.81 -10.67 1.86
C GLY A 94 -12.43 -11.10 2.39
N SER A 95 -11.49 -11.42 1.50
CA SER A 95 -10.12 -11.86 1.84
C SER A 95 -9.14 -11.42 0.74
N ILE A 96 -7.85 -11.43 1.05
CA ILE A 96 -6.77 -11.23 0.07
C ILE A 96 -6.04 -12.55 -0.21
N THR A 97 -5.44 -12.68 -1.40
CA THR A 97 -4.72 -13.88 -1.85
C THR A 97 -3.19 -13.76 -1.73
N VAL A 98 -2.69 -12.83 -0.92
CA VAL A 98 -1.24 -12.65 -0.70
C VAL A 98 -0.71 -13.74 0.23
N PRO A 99 0.36 -14.48 -0.14
CA PRO A 99 0.95 -15.49 0.73
C PRO A 99 1.39 -14.92 2.08
N GLU A 100 1.22 -15.68 3.15
CA GLU A 100 1.59 -15.26 4.51
C GLU A 100 3.09 -14.92 4.62
N SER A 101 3.96 -15.68 3.94
CA SER A 101 5.40 -15.41 3.89
C SER A 101 5.71 -14.06 3.26
N THR A 102 4.99 -13.67 2.21
CA THR A 102 5.09 -12.34 1.58
C THR A 102 4.65 -11.26 2.55
N LEU A 103 3.51 -11.44 3.23
CA LEU A 103 3.02 -10.47 4.23
C LEU A 103 4.01 -10.29 5.39
N LYS A 104 4.59 -11.39 5.90
CA LYS A 104 5.63 -11.35 6.93
C LYS A 104 6.87 -10.59 6.47
N ASN A 105 7.35 -10.87 5.25
CA ASN A 105 8.50 -10.17 4.70
C ASN A 105 8.24 -8.66 4.52
N LEU A 106 7.06 -8.29 4.00
CA LEU A 106 6.66 -6.89 3.87
C LEU A 106 6.61 -6.21 5.25
N GLY A 107 5.97 -6.83 6.23
CA GLY A 107 5.91 -6.31 7.60
C GLY A 107 7.30 -6.09 8.20
N THR A 108 8.20 -7.08 8.07
CA THR A 108 9.59 -6.96 8.53
C THR A 108 10.30 -5.78 7.88
N VAL A 109 10.22 -5.65 6.55
CA VAL A 109 10.90 -4.57 5.82
C VAL A 109 10.41 -3.19 6.27
N HIS A 110 9.08 -3.00 6.41
CA HIS A 110 8.51 -1.72 6.85
C HIS A 110 8.90 -1.41 8.29
N TYR A 111 8.83 -2.40 9.19
CA TYR A 111 9.26 -2.26 10.58
C TYR A 111 10.73 -1.86 10.69
N THR A 112 11.63 -2.56 9.99
CA THR A 112 13.07 -2.24 10.02
C THR A 112 13.42 -0.91 9.36
N SER A 113 12.55 -0.39 8.48
CA SER A 113 12.72 0.91 7.84
C SER A 113 12.17 2.07 8.67
N GLY A 114 11.60 1.79 9.85
CA GLY A 114 11.04 2.80 10.75
C GLY A 114 9.64 3.30 10.34
N VAL A 115 8.91 2.51 9.54
CA VAL A 115 7.53 2.86 9.16
C VAL A 115 6.61 2.63 10.36
N VAL A 116 6.09 3.74 10.91
CA VAL A 116 5.02 3.79 11.92
C VAL A 116 3.63 4.03 11.31
N ASP A 117 2.58 3.92 12.14
CA ASP A 117 1.17 4.06 11.76
C ASP A 117 0.88 5.36 10.99
N GLU A 118 1.48 6.48 11.41
CA GLU A 118 1.28 7.80 10.79
C GLU A 118 1.76 7.88 9.33
N HIS A 119 2.58 6.93 8.86
CA HIS A 119 2.98 6.89 7.45
C HIS A 119 1.97 6.17 6.55
N TYR A 120 1.00 5.44 7.14
CA TYR A 120 -0.06 4.75 6.40
C TYR A 120 -1.32 5.61 6.23
N ASP A 121 -1.49 6.64 7.06
CA ASP A 121 -2.63 7.58 7.06
C ASP A 121 -2.41 8.76 6.10
#